data_AF-A3V906-F1
#
_entry.id   AF-A3V906-F1
#
_cell.length_a   1.000
_cell.length_b   1.000
_cell.length_c   1.000
_cell.angle_alpha   90.00
_cell.angle_beta   90.00
_cell.angle_gamma   90.00
#
_symmetry.space_group_name_H-M   'P 1'
#
loop_
_entity.id
_entity.type
_entity.pdbx_description
1 polymer ?
#
loop_
_entity_poly.entity_id
_entity_poly.type
_entity_poly.pdbx_seq_one_letter_code
_entity_poly.pdbx_strand_id
1 'polypeptide(L)' 'MVKITLDGIKYDTESLSVNGKAQLASIQFLHVQMQHLKNEISAYQTARFGYATALKAELAKVEAK' A
#
# COMPACT_ATOMS: atom_id res chain seq x y z
N MET A 1 11.44 -23.95 -13.51
CA MET A 1 12.02 -23.11 -12.44
C MET A 1 11.43 -21.70 -12.47
N VAL A 2 10.19 -21.55 -12.01
CA VAL A 2 9.62 -20.23 -11.68
C VAL A 2 10.28 -19.73 -10.39
N LYS A 3 10.96 -18.59 -10.47
CA LYS A 3 11.63 -17.97 -9.31
C LYS A 3 10.84 -16.76 -8.84
N ILE A 4 10.66 -16.66 -7.54
CA ILE A 4 10.06 -15.51 -6.87
C ILE A 4 11.11 -14.82 -6.02
N THR A 5 10.96 -13.53 -5.78
CA THR A 5 11.82 -12.80 -4.83
C THR A 5 10.96 -12.33 -3.67
N LEU A 6 11.36 -12.69 -2.45
CA LEU A 6 10.75 -12.24 -1.20
C LEU A 6 11.88 -11.75 -0.28
N ASP A 7 11.76 -10.52 0.23
CA ASP A 7 12.79 -9.88 1.08
C ASP A 7 14.21 -9.89 0.49
N GLY A 8 14.29 -9.75 -0.84
CA GLY A 8 15.57 -9.81 -1.57
C GLY A 8 16.13 -11.22 -1.78
N ILE A 9 15.48 -12.24 -1.22
CA ILE A 9 15.87 -13.65 -1.37
C ILE A 9 15.09 -14.26 -2.54
N LYS A 10 15.81 -14.91 -3.44
CA LYS A 10 15.22 -15.65 -4.57
C LYS A 10 14.87 -17.06 -4.14
N TYR A 11 13.60 -17.44 -4.25
CA TYR A 11 13.13 -18.80 -4.01
C TYR A 11 12.77 -19.46 -5.34
N ASP A 12 13.22 -20.70 -5.53
CA ASP A 12 12.69 -21.56 -6.56
C ASP A 12 11.38 -22.19 -6.06
N THR A 13 10.27 -21.78 -6.66
CA THR A 13 8.93 -22.23 -6.26
C THR A 13 8.73 -23.73 -6.41
N GLU A 14 9.47 -24.37 -7.32
CA GLU A 14 9.39 -25.81 -7.56
C GLU A 14 10.08 -26.62 -6.45
N SER A 15 11.09 -26.02 -5.78
CA SER A 15 11.85 -26.63 -4.67
C SER A 15 11.16 -26.52 -3.31
N LEU A 16 10.08 -25.75 -3.20
CA LEU A 16 9.36 -25.56 -1.95
C LEU A 16 8.55 -26.80 -1.56
N SER A 17 8.57 -27.12 -0.26
CA SER A 17 7.64 -28.09 0.32
C SER A 17 6.18 -27.63 0.14
N VAL A 18 5.23 -28.55 0.32
CA VAL A 18 3.78 -28.21 0.28
C VAL A 18 3.46 -27.06 1.24
N ASN A 19 3.98 -27.13 2.48
CA ASN A 19 3.81 -26.06 3.47
C ASN A 19 4.48 -24.75 3.03
N GLY A 20 5.67 -24.82 2.41
CA GLY A 20 6.35 -23.64 1.87
C GLY A 20 5.54 -22.94 0.77
N LYS A 21 4.92 -23.72 -0.13
CA LYS A 21 4.01 -23.19 -1.16
C LYS A 21 2.77 -22.55 -0.55
N ALA A 22 2.20 -23.13 0.51
CA ALA A 22 1.05 -22.55 1.21
C ALA A 22 1.40 -21.20 1.86
N GLN A 23 2.54 -21.11 2.55
CA GLN A 23 3.01 -19.86 3.14
C GLN A 23 3.27 -18.78 2.08
N LEU A 24 3.87 -19.18 0.96
CA LEU A 24 4.08 -18.28 -0.17
C LEU A 24 2.75 -17.70 -0.70
N ALA A 25 1.72 -18.53 -0.87
CA ALA A 25 0.41 -18.07 -1.31
C ALA A 25 -0.20 -17.07 -0.33
N SER A 26 -0.09 -17.32 0.99
CA SER A 26 -0.53 -16.38 2.02
C SER A 26 0.21 -15.04 1.94
N ILE A 27 1.53 -15.04 1.73
CA ILE A 27 2.33 -13.82 1.58
C ILE A 27 1.92 -13.03 0.34
N GLN A 28 1.74 -13.71 -0.79
CA GLN A 28 1.27 -13.07 -2.03
C GLN A 28 -0.11 -12.43 -1.85
N PHE A 29 -1.02 -13.13 -1.17
CA PHE A 29 -2.32 -12.57 -0.82
C PHE A 29 -2.18 -11.30 0.02
N LEU A 30 -1.37 -11.33 1.08
CA LEU A 30 -1.14 -10.16 1.94
C LEU A 30 -0.54 -8.98 1.16
N HIS A 31 0.40 -9.21 0.25
CA HIS A 31 0.95 -8.14 -0.59
C HIS A 31 -0.13 -7.45 -1.44
N VAL A 32 -1.05 -8.22 -2.04
CA VAL A 32 -2.17 -7.65 -2.79
C VAL A 32 -3.06 -6.80 -1.88
N GLN A 33 -3.39 -7.29 -0.68
CA GLN A 33 -4.20 -6.54 0.28
C GLN A 33 -3.51 -5.25 0.75
N MET A 34 -2.22 -5.30 1.02
CA MET A 34 -1.44 -4.12 1.40
C MET A 34 -1.41 -3.07 0.29
N GLN A 35 -1.29 -3.50 -0.97
CA GLN A 35 -1.34 -2.59 -2.11
C GLN A 35 -2.72 -1.93 -2.26
N HIS A 36 -3.81 -2.67 -2.00
CA HIS A 36 -5.15 -2.11 -1.98
C HIS A 36 -5.29 -1.01 -0.91
N LEU A 37 -4.90 -1.30 0.33
CA LEU A 37 -4.94 -0.33 1.43
C LEU A 37 -4.10 0.91 1.12
N LYS A 38 -2.93 0.76 0.50
CA LYS A 38 -2.09 1.89 0.09
C LYS A 38 -2.81 2.81 -0.92
N ASN A 39 -3.58 2.24 -1.84
CA ASN A 39 -4.37 3.01 -2.81
C ASN A 39 -5.48 3.79 -2.11
N GLU A 40 -6.20 3.16 -1.17
CA GLU A 40 -7.24 3.83 -0.37
C GLU A 40 -6.67 4.97 0.48
N ILE A 41 -5.54 4.74 1.15
CA ILE A 41 -4.82 5.76 1.92
C ILE A 41 -4.46 6.95 1.02
N SER A 42 -4.01 6.70 -0.21
CA SER A 42 -3.65 7.75 -1.16
C SER A 42 -4.87 8.62 -1.55
N ALA A 43 -6.04 8.00 -1.71
CA ALA A 43 -7.30 8.73 -1.93
C ALA A 43 -7.67 9.61 -0.72
N TYR A 44 -7.58 9.06 0.49
CA TYR A 44 -7.84 9.83 1.72
C TYR A 44 -6.85 10.97 1.93
N GLN A 45 -5.57 10.77 1.61
CA GLN A 45 -4.56 11.83 1.66
C GLN A 45 -4.88 12.98 0.70
N THR A 46 -5.37 12.66 -0.50
CA THR A 46 -5.81 13.67 -1.48
C THR A 46 -6.99 14.48 -0.94
N ALA A 47 -8.01 13.82 -0.40
CA ALA A 47 -9.16 14.49 0.20
C ALA A 47 -8.75 15.39 1.38
N ARG A 48 -7.91 14.87 2.28
CA ARG A 48 -7.37 15.62 3.42
C ARG A 48 -6.62 16.87 2.96
N PHE A 49 -5.80 16.77 1.91
CA PHE A 49 -5.09 17.92 1.34
C PHE A 49 -6.05 18.98 0.79
N GLY A 50 -7.11 18.54 0.09
CA GLY A 50 -8.17 19.43 -0.39
C GLY A 50 -8.83 20.21 0.74
N TYR A 51 -9.28 19.52 1.80
CA TYR A 51 -9.88 20.18 2.96
C TYR A 51 -8.94 21.11 3.70
N ALA A 52 -7.68 20.71 3.88
CA ALA A 52 -6.68 21.58 4.51
C ALA A 52 -6.43 22.87 3.70
N THR A 53 -6.43 22.76 2.36
CA THR A 53 -6.29 23.92 1.47
C THR A 53 -7.49 24.84 1.56
N ALA A 54 -8.71 24.29 1.53
CA ALA A 54 -9.94 25.06 1.69
C ALA A 54 -9.98 25.80 3.04
N LEU A 55 -9.61 25.12 4.13
CA LEU A 55 -9.55 25.73 5.45
C LEU A 55 -8.57 26.91 5.48
N LYS A 56 -7.36 26.76 4.92
CA LYS A 56 -6.38 27.86 4.84
C LYS A 56 -6.93 29.07 4.09
N ALA A 57 -7.67 28.84 3.01
CA ALA A 57 -8.30 29.92 2.25
C ALA A 57 -9.36 30.67 3.07
N GLU A 58 -10.15 29.97 3.89
CA GLU A 58 -11.11 30.62 4.79
C GLU A 58 -10.42 31.43 5.89
N LEU A 59 -9.34 30.90 6.48
CA LEU A 59 -8.58 31.62 7.52
C LEU A 59 -7.95 32.91 6.99
N ALA A 60 -7.40 32.89 5.78
CA ALA A 60 -6.81 34.07 5.15
C ALA A 60 -7.84 35.21 4.93
N LYS A 61 -9.12 34.89 4.72
CA LYS A 61 -10.18 35.90 4.61
C LYS A 61 -10.47 36.61 5.93
N VAL A 62 -10.28 35.92 7.05
CA VAL A 62 -10.47 36.49 8.39
C VAL A 62 -9.31 37.43 8.74
N GLU A 63 -8.08 37.05 8.39
CA GLU A 63 -6.87 37.85 8.66
C GLU A 63 -6.77 39.12 7.80
N ALA A 64 -7.36 39.12 6.61
CA ALA A 64 -7.38 40.27 5.71
C ALA A 64 -8.43 41.34 6.06
N LYS A 65 -9.16 41.16 7.17
CA LYS A 65 -10.26 42.01 7.63
C LYS A 65 -9.86 42.80 8.87
#